data_AF-A0A3M7P9P1-F1
#
_entry.id   AF-A0A3M7P9P1-F1
#
_cell.length_a   1.000
_cell.length_b   1.000
_cell.length_c   1.000
_cell.angle_alpha   90.00
_cell.angle_beta   90.00
_cell.angle_gamma   90.00
#
_symmetry.space_group_name_H-M   'P 1'
#
loop_
_entity.id
_entity.type
_entity.pdbx_description
1 polymer ?
#
loop_
_entity_poly.entity_id
_entity_poly.type
_entity_poly.pdbx_seq_one_letter_code
_entity_poly.pdbx_strand_id
1 'polypeptide(L)'
;MNDLPQKYDVIIAGTGLTESILSAALARVGKTVFHIDRNPFYGGEFASHSLSGLIEWTQTVLSSNESIDLKICNNNLKKYFTEIEYMWNTSLDSEIEKKLTNLSRKFLLDLSPNILYARGDLVELLISSDVAKYCEFRMVSQILTMDSDGSIQKVPTSRSEVFKSKKLGMLEKRVMM
;
A
#
# COMPACT_ATOMS: atom_id res chain seq x y z
N MET A 1 19.77 -25.83 12.94
CA MET A 1 19.32 -24.43 13.03
C MET A 1 20.50 -23.63 13.56
N ASN A 2 20.90 -22.57 12.88
CA ASN A 2 21.94 -21.68 13.41
C ASN A 2 21.32 -20.91 14.58
N ASP A 3 21.95 -20.94 15.76
CA ASP A 3 21.47 -20.21 16.92
C ASP A 3 21.50 -18.71 16.66
N LEU A 4 20.41 -18.03 17.02
CA LEU A 4 20.32 -16.58 16.95
C LEU A 4 21.34 -15.94 17.91
N PRO A 5 22.07 -14.90 17.49
CA PRO A 5 22.88 -14.09 18.40
C PRO A 5 22.08 -13.60 19.60
N GLN A 6 22.70 -13.60 20.79
CA GLN A 6 22.05 -13.17 22.03
C GLN A 6 22.03 -11.64 22.23
N LYS A 7 22.80 -10.89 21.41
CA LYS A 7 22.98 -9.44 21.57
C LYS A 7 22.90 -8.73 20.23
N TYR A 8 22.16 -7.63 20.22
CA TYR A 8 22.03 -6.68 19.11
C TYR A 8 22.04 -5.27 19.68
N ASP A 9 22.46 -4.29 18.87
CA ASP A 9 22.40 -2.88 19.25
C ASP A 9 20.95 -2.37 19.31
N VAL A 10 20.11 -2.84 18.37
CA VAL A 10 18.71 -2.44 18.26
C VAL A 10 17.83 -3.63 17.88
N ILE A 11 16.66 -3.74 18.50
CA ILE A 11 15.59 -4.66 18.11
C ILE A 11 14.43 -3.83 17.55
N ILE A 12 13.95 -4.17 16.36
CA ILE A 12 12.82 -3.52 15.71
C ILE A 12 11.73 -4.55 15.48
N ALA A 13 10.54 -4.28 16.01
CA ALA A 13 9.36 -5.14 15.84
C ALA A 13 8.37 -4.49 14.86
N GLY A 14 8.06 -5.22 13.79
CA GLY A 14 7.28 -4.76 12.65
C GLY A 14 8.16 -4.42 11.45
N THR A 15 7.68 -4.75 10.26
CA THR A 15 8.36 -4.52 8.97
C THR A 15 7.54 -3.57 8.09
N GLY A 16 6.84 -2.62 8.72
CA GLY A 16 6.23 -1.50 8.00
C GLY A 16 7.28 -0.61 7.33
N LEU A 17 6.80 0.37 6.56
CA LEU A 17 7.67 1.27 5.81
C LEU A 17 8.63 2.02 6.74
N THR A 18 8.10 2.58 7.84
CA THR A 18 8.87 3.36 8.82
C THR A 18 9.93 2.50 9.50
N GLU A 19 9.55 1.33 10.01
CA GLU A 19 10.45 0.40 10.68
C GLU A 19 11.55 -0.09 9.75
N SER A 20 11.22 -0.33 8.47
CA SER A 20 12.18 -0.76 7.45
C SER A 20 13.17 0.33 7.08
N ILE A 21 12.73 1.58 6.94
CA ILE A 21 13.63 2.72 6.71
C ILE A 21 14.57 2.90 7.91
N LEU A 22 14.05 2.83 9.13
CA LEU A 22 14.86 2.95 10.35
C LEU A 22 15.86 1.81 10.47
N SER A 23 15.43 0.57 10.24
CA SER A 23 16.27 -0.63 10.23
C SER A 23 17.43 -0.49 9.24
N ALA A 24 17.12 -0.10 8.01
CA ALA A 24 18.12 0.13 6.97
C ALA A 24 19.10 1.24 7.36
N ALA A 25 18.61 2.37 7.89
CA ALA A 25 19.46 3.48 8.32
C ALA A 25 20.43 3.08 9.45
N LEU A 26 19.94 2.36 10.46
CA LEU A 26 20.74 1.87 11.59
C LEU A 26 21.81 0.86 11.14
N ALA A 27 21.42 -0.09 10.28
CA ALA A 27 22.36 -1.05 9.70
C ALA A 27 23.43 -0.32 8.85
N ARG A 28 23.04 0.69 8.08
CA ARG A 28 23.94 1.49 7.23
C ARG A 28 25.02 2.21 8.03
N VAL A 29 24.72 2.65 9.26
CA VAL A 29 25.68 3.29 10.19
C VAL A 29 26.44 2.27 11.07
N GLY A 30 26.33 0.98 10.77
CA GLY A 30 27.11 -0.09 11.41
C GLY A 30 26.50 -0.67 12.67
N LYS A 31 25.21 -0.42 12.97
CA LYS A 31 24.51 -1.07 14.09
C LYS A 31 24.06 -2.48 13.71
N THR A 32 24.14 -3.39 14.66
CA THR A 32 23.54 -4.72 14.57
C THR A 32 22.04 -4.61 14.88
N VAL A 33 21.21 -4.88 13.88
CA VAL A 33 19.74 -4.74 13.99
C VAL A 33 19.09 -6.12 13.93
N PHE A 34 18.26 -6.44 14.93
CA PHE A 34 17.35 -7.58 14.89
C PHE A 34 15.96 -7.10 14.48
N HIS A 35 15.62 -7.30 13.21
CA HIS A 35 14.37 -6.84 12.62
C HIS A 35 13.41 -8.01 12.47
N ILE A 36 12.29 -7.98 13.19
CA ILE A 36 11.34 -9.08 13.29
C ILE A 36 9.92 -8.60 13.01
N ASP A 37 9.08 -9.45 12.41
CA ASP A 37 7.64 -9.23 12.28
C ASP A 37 6.87 -10.41 12.89
N ARG A 38 5.65 -10.14 13.37
CA ARG A 38 4.71 -11.17 13.81
C ARG A 38 3.97 -11.81 12.62
N ASN A 39 3.83 -11.06 11.53
CA ASN A 39 3.15 -11.52 10.34
C ASN A 39 4.07 -12.44 9.53
N PRO A 40 3.52 -13.42 8.79
CA PRO A 40 4.30 -14.25 7.87
C PRO A 40 4.68 -13.51 6.56
N PHE A 41 4.49 -12.19 6.50
CA PHE A 41 4.72 -11.33 5.36
C PHE A 41 5.28 -9.97 5.80
N TYR A 42 5.92 -9.25 4.88
CA TYR A 42 6.46 -7.91 5.11
C TYR A 42 5.40 -6.81 4.90
N GLY A 43 5.65 -5.63 5.45
CA GLY A 43 4.91 -4.40 5.13
C GLY A 43 3.84 -4.01 6.14
N GLY A 44 3.43 -4.90 7.04
CA GLY A 44 2.42 -4.61 8.06
C GLY A 44 1.13 -4.05 7.43
N GLU A 45 0.76 -2.82 7.80
CA GLU A 45 -0.41 -2.11 7.23
C GLU A 45 -0.22 -1.64 5.78
N PHE A 46 1.01 -1.62 5.28
CA PHE A 46 1.37 -1.31 3.90
C PHE A 46 1.60 -2.58 3.05
N ALA A 47 1.24 -3.75 3.58
CA ALA A 47 1.43 -5.00 2.85
C ALA A 47 0.55 -5.07 1.60
N SER A 48 1.07 -5.75 0.58
CA SER A 48 0.34 -6.13 -0.63
C SER A 48 0.14 -7.63 -0.63
N HIS A 49 -1.08 -8.08 -0.90
CA HIS A 49 -1.40 -9.51 -0.93
C HIS A 49 -1.78 -9.97 -2.33
N SER A 50 -1.51 -11.24 -2.63
CA SER A 50 -2.18 -11.91 -3.74
C SER A 50 -3.68 -12.02 -3.47
N LEU A 51 -4.49 -12.33 -4.47
CA LEU A 51 -5.94 -12.45 -4.28
C LEU A 51 -6.29 -13.48 -3.19
N SER A 52 -5.69 -14.67 -3.27
CA SER A 52 -5.89 -15.72 -2.25
C SER A 52 -5.32 -15.32 -0.89
N GLY A 53 -4.17 -14.65 -0.87
CA GLY A 53 -3.56 -14.17 0.38
C GLY A 53 -4.39 -13.10 1.07
N LEU A 54 -5.08 -12.23 0.31
CA LEU A 54 -5.98 -11.23 0.87
C LEU A 54 -7.21 -11.89 1.50
N ILE A 55 -7.77 -12.91 0.84
CA ILE A 55 -8.90 -13.69 1.36
C ILE A 55 -8.52 -14.38 2.68
N GLU A 56 -7.36 -15.01 2.75
CA GLU A 56 -6.86 -15.66 3.98
C GLU A 56 -6.56 -14.65 5.10
N TRP A 57 -5.91 -13.53 4.75
CA TRP A 57 -5.59 -12.47 5.70
C TRP A 57 -6.87 -11.88 6.32
N THR A 58 -7.87 -11.58 5.49
CA THR A 58 -9.15 -11.02 5.96
C THR A 58 -9.92 -12.01 6.85
N GLN A 59 -9.92 -13.31 6.55
CA GLN A 59 -10.46 -14.35 7.44
C GLN A 59 -9.76 -14.36 8.81
N THR A 60 -8.44 -14.19 8.82
CA THR A 60 -7.64 -14.10 10.07
C THR A 60 -8.03 -12.88 10.91
N VAL A 61 -8.29 -11.73 10.26
CA VAL A 61 -8.73 -10.51 10.95
C VAL A 61 -10.13 -10.71 11.58
N LEU A 62 -11.04 -11.40 10.88
CA LEU A 62 -12.40 -11.66 11.35
C LEU A 62 -12.47 -12.69 12.49
N SER A 63 -11.65 -13.75 12.43
CA SER A 63 -11.60 -14.82 13.44
C SER A 63 -10.95 -14.40 14.77
N SER A 64 -10.24 -13.26 14.79
CA SER A 64 -9.54 -12.72 15.96
C SER A 64 -10.47 -12.19 17.09
N ASN A 65 -11.75 -12.59 17.13
CA ASN A 65 -12.73 -12.16 18.14
C ASN A 65 -12.64 -12.93 19.47
N GLU A 66 -11.95 -14.09 19.56
CA GLU A 66 -12.21 -15.04 20.65
C GLU A 66 -11.08 -15.41 21.64
N SER A 67 -9.81 -15.00 21.47
CA SER A 67 -8.77 -15.37 22.46
C SER A 67 -7.93 -14.20 23.00
N ILE A 68 -7.66 -14.24 24.31
CA ILE A 68 -6.96 -13.20 25.09
C ILE A 68 -5.49 -13.08 24.68
N ASP A 69 -4.85 -14.17 24.27
CA ASP A 69 -3.45 -14.15 23.80
C ASP A 69 -3.29 -13.50 22.41
N LEU A 70 -4.35 -13.50 21.58
CA LEU A 70 -4.38 -12.77 20.31
C LEU A 70 -4.65 -11.26 20.48
N LYS A 71 -5.15 -10.81 21.64
CA LYS A 71 -5.36 -9.37 21.91
C LYS A 71 -4.04 -8.63 21.94
N ILE A 72 -3.02 -9.15 22.62
CA ILE A 72 -1.68 -8.51 22.65
C ILE A 72 -1.07 -8.47 21.24
N CYS A 73 -1.35 -9.48 20.42
CA CYS A 73 -0.74 -9.66 19.09
C CYS A 73 -1.47 -8.98 17.93
N ASN A 74 -2.75 -8.60 18.03
CA ASN A 74 -3.54 -8.04 16.90
C ASN A 74 -4.31 -6.74 17.21
N ASN A 75 -4.16 -6.16 18.40
CA ASN A 75 -4.89 -4.95 18.81
C ASN A 75 -4.76 -3.73 17.86
N ASN A 76 -3.80 -3.72 16.93
CA ASN A 76 -3.63 -2.61 15.98
C ASN A 76 -4.33 -2.81 14.63
N LEU A 77 -4.65 -4.03 14.17
CA LEU A 77 -5.28 -4.17 12.84
C LEU A 77 -6.76 -3.78 12.87
N LYS A 78 -7.51 -4.13 13.92
CA LYS A 78 -8.89 -3.64 14.12
C LYS A 78 -8.98 -2.14 14.38
N LYS A 79 -7.88 -1.49 14.78
CA LYS A 79 -7.81 -0.03 14.88
C LYS A 79 -7.92 0.62 13.50
N TYR A 80 -7.42 -0.05 12.45
CA TYR A 80 -7.38 0.48 11.10
C TYR A 80 -8.45 -0.13 10.18
N PHE A 81 -8.84 -1.39 10.41
CA PHE A 81 -9.87 -2.11 9.64
C PHE A 81 -11.04 -2.46 10.56
N THR A 82 -12.05 -1.60 10.59
CA THR A 82 -13.21 -1.73 11.49
C THR A 82 -14.35 -2.53 10.89
N GLU A 83 -14.55 -2.42 9.58
CA GLU A 83 -15.65 -3.06 8.85
C GLU A 83 -15.09 -3.67 7.57
N ILE A 84 -15.11 -5.00 7.48
CA ILE A 84 -14.71 -5.75 6.28
C ILE A 84 -15.98 -6.34 5.68
N GLU A 85 -16.38 -5.83 4.51
CA GLU A 85 -17.50 -6.35 3.75
C GLU A 85 -16.99 -7.03 2.47
N TYR A 86 -17.46 -8.25 2.22
CA TYR A 86 -17.24 -8.93 0.95
C TYR A 86 -18.53 -8.90 0.15
N MET A 87 -18.52 -8.17 -0.95
CA MET A 87 -19.56 -8.25 -1.96
C MET A 87 -19.16 -9.28 -3.02
N TRP A 88 -19.37 -10.56 -2.72
CA TRP A 88 -19.23 -11.63 -3.70
C TRP A 88 -20.61 -12.11 -4.14
N ASN A 89 -20.90 -12.01 -5.44
CA ASN A 89 -22.11 -12.59 -5.98
C ASN A 89 -21.92 -14.11 -6.13
N THR A 90 -22.23 -14.86 -5.07
CA THR A 90 -22.15 -16.33 -5.00
C THR A 90 -23.00 -17.05 -6.07
N SER A 91 -23.90 -16.33 -6.75
CA SER A 91 -24.72 -16.88 -7.82
C SER A 91 -24.03 -16.85 -9.19
N LEU A 92 -22.97 -16.02 -9.35
CA LEU A 92 -22.23 -15.88 -10.60
C LEU A 92 -20.93 -16.70 -10.57
N ASP A 93 -21.12 -17.98 -10.90
CA ASP A 93 -20.20 -18.82 -11.64
C ASP A 93 -18.91 -19.32 -10.94
N SER A 94 -18.96 -20.57 -10.46
CA SER A 94 -17.80 -21.32 -9.96
C SER A 94 -16.61 -21.34 -10.93
N GLU A 95 -16.86 -21.11 -12.22
CA GLU A 95 -15.81 -21.00 -13.24
C GLU A 95 -15.01 -19.70 -13.11
N ILE A 96 -15.67 -18.57 -12.79
CA ILE A 96 -15.02 -17.28 -12.57
C ILE A 96 -14.14 -17.33 -11.33
N GLU A 97 -14.64 -17.91 -10.24
CA GLU A 97 -13.87 -18.08 -9.00
C GLU A 97 -12.62 -18.93 -9.23
N LYS A 98 -12.75 -20.05 -9.96
CA LYS A 98 -11.61 -20.89 -10.37
C LYS A 98 -10.61 -20.11 -11.22
N LYS A 99 -11.08 -19.32 -12.20
CA LYS A 99 -10.23 -18.48 -13.04
C LYS A 99 -9.47 -17.44 -12.22
N LEU A 100 -10.15 -16.72 -11.32
CA LEU A 100 -9.54 -15.70 -10.48
C LEU A 100 -8.54 -16.30 -9.50
N THR A 101 -8.87 -17.44 -8.89
CA THR A 101 -7.96 -18.18 -8.01
C THR A 101 -6.71 -18.64 -8.76
N ASN A 102 -6.86 -19.15 -9.99
CA ASN A 102 -5.72 -19.52 -10.84
C ASN A 102 -4.83 -18.32 -11.22
N LEU A 103 -5.41 -17.12 -11.26
CA LEU A 103 -4.71 -15.87 -11.53
C LEU A 103 -4.21 -15.17 -10.26
N SER A 104 -4.40 -15.75 -9.06
CA SER A 104 -4.15 -15.10 -7.77
C SER A 104 -2.77 -14.41 -7.68
N ARG A 105 -1.72 -15.08 -8.16
CA ARG A 105 -0.34 -14.55 -8.16
C ARG A 105 -0.08 -13.39 -9.13
N LYS A 106 -1.01 -13.09 -10.03
CA LYS A 106 -0.95 -11.92 -10.91
C LYS A 106 -1.49 -10.65 -10.24
N PHE A 107 -2.16 -10.80 -9.10
CA PHE A 107 -2.66 -9.67 -8.32
C PHE A 107 -1.66 -9.33 -7.22
N LEU A 108 -1.48 -8.04 -7.00
CA LEU A 108 -0.89 -7.44 -5.81
C LEU A 108 -1.88 -6.37 -5.35
N LEU A 109 -2.60 -6.69 -4.28
CA LEU A 109 -3.67 -5.87 -3.72
C LEU A 109 -3.14 -5.22 -2.46
N ASP A 110 -2.96 -3.90 -2.51
CA ASP A 110 -2.43 -3.12 -1.40
C ASP A 110 -3.50 -2.92 -0.33
N LEU A 111 -3.13 -3.14 0.94
CA LEU A 111 -3.99 -2.80 2.08
C LEU A 111 -4.12 -1.28 2.26
N SER A 112 -3.08 -0.54 1.87
CA SER A 112 -3.03 0.92 1.92
C SER A 112 -2.54 1.48 0.57
N PRO A 113 -3.44 1.74 -0.39
CA PRO A 113 -3.07 2.25 -1.69
C PRO A 113 -2.56 3.69 -1.58
N ASN A 114 -1.34 3.93 -2.04
CA ASN A 114 -0.68 5.24 -1.99
C ASN A 114 -0.05 5.58 -3.34
N ILE A 115 0.08 6.88 -3.63
CA ILE A 115 0.83 7.40 -4.78
C ILE A 115 2.09 8.10 -4.32
N LEU A 116 3.17 7.95 -5.08
CA LEU A 116 4.43 8.62 -4.83
C LEU A 116 4.53 9.89 -5.68
N TYR A 117 4.83 11.03 -5.04
CA TYR A 117 5.14 12.25 -5.76
C TYR A 117 6.40 12.08 -6.62
N ALA A 118 6.44 12.68 -7.80
CA ALA A 118 7.61 12.62 -8.68
C ALA A 118 8.85 13.30 -8.06
N ARG A 119 8.66 14.20 -7.09
CA ARG A 119 9.70 14.87 -6.30
C ARG A 119 9.22 15.01 -4.87
N GLY A 120 10.07 14.65 -3.92
CA GLY A 120 9.80 14.74 -2.50
C GLY A 120 10.82 13.94 -1.69
N ASP A 121 10.78 14.10 -0.38
CA ASP A 121 11.80 13.56 0.53
C ASP A 121 11.97 12.04 0.40
N LEU A 122 10.88 11.31 0.21
CA LEU A 122 10.94 9.85 0.01
C LEU A 122 11.64 9.47 -1.30
N VAL A 123 11.43 10.21 -2.39
CA VAL A 123 12.12 9.95 -3.67
C VAL A 123 13.61 10.24 -3.53
N GLU A 124 13.95 11.38 -2.91
CA GLU A 124 15.36 11.73 -2.66
C GLU A 124 16.03 10.72 -1.73
N LEU A 125 15.31 10.21 -0.73
CA LEU A 125 15.80 9.14 0.15
C LEU A 125 16.04 7.84 -0.62
N LEU A 126 15.12 7.42 -1.50
CA LEU A 126 15.29 6.21 -2.32
C LEU A 126 16.51 6.31 -3.24
N ILE A 127 16.77 7.49 -3.82
CA ILE A 127 17.92 7.75 -4.68
C ILE A 127 19.21 7.76 -3.86
N SER A 128 19.27 8.57 -2.81
CA SER A 128 20.49 8.76 -2.00
C SER A 128 20.91 7.51 -1.21
N SER A 129 19.96 6.64 -0.87
CA SER A 129 20.21 5.34 -0.22
C SER A 129 20.51 4.20 -1.20
N ASP A 130 20.40 4.45 -2.51
CA ASP A 130 20.54 3.44 -3.57
C ASP A 130 19.50 2.28 -3.46
N VAL A 131 18.37 2.54 -2.79
CA VAL A 131 17.25 1.59 -2.65
C VAL A 131 16.35 1.60 -3.89
N ALA A 132 16.36 2.70 -4.66
CA ALA A 132 15.58 2.84 -5.89
C ALA A 132 15.83 1.70 -6.91
N LYS A 133 16.97 1.00 -6.86
CA LYS A 133 17.28 -0.15 -7.71
C LYS A 133 16.42 -1.40 -7.47
N TYR A 134 15.69 -1.45 -6.35
CA TYR A 134 14.85 -2.59 -5.98
C TYR A 134 13.40 -2.44 -6.42
N CYS A 135 13.02 -1.31 -7.02
CA CYS A 135 11.66 -1.04 -7.46
C CYS A 135 11.63 -0.31 -8.80
N GLU A 136 10.51 -0.46 -9.50
CA GLU A 136 10.23 0.25 -10.74
C GLU A 136 8.96 1.08 -10.56
N PHE A 137 8.86 2.20 -11.30
CA PHE A 137 7.77 3.14 -11.17
C PHE A 137 7.00 3.31 -12.48
N ARG A 138 5.68 3.50 -12.35
CA ARG A 138 4.80 3.91 -13.44
C ARG A 138 4.19 5.26 -13.11
N MET A 139 4.16 6.16 -14.09
CA MET A 139 3.53 7.46 -13.92
C MET A 139 2.00 7.34 -13.86
N VAL A 140 1.38 8.15 -13.00
CA VAL A 140 -0.07 8.38 -13.01
C VAL A 140 -0.43 9.07 -14.33
N SER A 141 -1.29 8.44 -15.13
CA SER A 141 -1.59 8.89 -16.49
C SER A 141 -2.60 10.03 -16.55
N GLN A 142 -3.56 10.05 -15.62
CA GLN A 142 -4.70 10.97 -15.66
C GLN A 142 -5.13 11.34 -14.24
N ILE A 143 -5.50 12.61 -14.06
CA ILE A 143 -6.17 13.10 -12.87
C ILE A 143 -7.63 13.30 -13.25
N LEU A 144 -8.54 12.75 -12.45
CA LEU A 144 -9.98 12.83 -12.67
C LEU A 144 -10.64 13.64 -11.55
N THR A 145 -11.75 14.27 -11.86
CA THR A 145 -12.63 14.93 -10.89
C THR A 145 -14.07 14.60 -11.21
N MET A 146 -14.95 14.69 -10.21
CA MET A 146 -16.38 14.48 -10.35
C MET A 146 -17.08 15.83 -10.33
N ASP A 147 -17.92 16.07 -11.34
CA ASP A 147 -18.70 17.30 -11.43
C ASP A 147 -19.99 17.20 -10.56
N SER A 148 -20.70 18.31 -10.39
CA SER A 148 -21.91 18.37 -9.55
C SER A 148 -23.04 17.46 -10.03
N ASP A 149 -23.03 17.08 -11.30
CA ASP A 149 -23.98 16.14 -11.91
C ASP A 149 -23.58 14.65 -11.74
N GLY A 150 -22.45 14.39 -11.06
CA GLY A 150 -21.89 13.05 -10.90
C GLY A 150 -21.02 12.57 -12.07
N SER A 151 -20.82 13.38 -13.11
CA SER A 151 -19.99 13.01 -14.25
C SER A 151 -18.50 13.03 -13.91
N ILE A 152 -17.79 11.96 -14.28
CA ILE A 152 -16.33 11.87 -14.12
C ILE A 152 -15.65 12.49 -15.34
N GLN A 153 -14.70 13.39 -15.09
CA GLN A 153 -13.99 14.10 -16.15
C GLN A 153 -12.49 14.22 -15.87
N LYS A 154 -11.71 14.28 -16.95
CA LYS A 154 -10.27 14.53 -16.86
C LYS A 154 -9.99 15.98 -16.48
N VAL A 155 -9.18 16.17 -15.44
CA VAL A 155 -8.63 17.45 -15.04
C VAL A 155 -7.52 17.84 -16.03
N PRO A 156 -7.56 19.05 -16.62
CA PRO A 156 -6.47 19.54 -17.44
C PRO A 156 -5.16 19.67 -16.64
N THR A 157 -4.11 18.95 -17.04
CA THR A 157 -2.81 18.95 -16.32
C THR A 157 -1.69 19.68 -17.06
N SER A 158 -1.99 20.25 -18.22
CA SER A 158 -1.04 21.08 -18.98
C SER A 158 -1.71 22.35 -19.49
N ARG A 159 -0.90 23.39 -19.77
CA ARG A 159 -1.41 24.63 -20.39
C ARG A 159 -2.22 24.36 -21.65
N SER A 160 -1.75 23.46 -22.52
CA SER A 160 -2.46 23.07 -23.76
C SER A 160 -3.83 22.46 -23.46
N GLU A 161 -3.94 21.60 -22.45
CA GLU A 161 -5.22 21.03 -22.02
C GLU A 161 -6.14 22.08 -21.40
N VAL A 162 -5.60 23.01 -20.62
CA VAL A 162 -6.37 24.14 -20.05
C VAL A 162 -6.98 24.98 -21.17
N PHE A 163 -6.20 25.31 -22.21
CA PHE A 163 -6.71 26.05 -23.37
C PHE A 163 -7.81 25.28 -24.12
N LYS A 164 -7.65 23.96 -24.30
CA LYS A 164 -8.63 23.10 -24.98
C LYS A 164 -9.89 22.82 -24.16
N SER A 165 -9.85 23.00 -22.85
CA SER A 165 -11.00 22.72 -21.97
C SER A 165 -12.20 23.61 -22.32
N LYS A 166 -13.38 23.00 -22.50
CA LYS A 166 -14.64 23.71 -22.70
C LYS A 166 -15.35 24.07 -21.39
N LYS A 167 -14.92 23.48 -20.27
CA LYS A 167 -15.51 23.72 -18.94
C LYS A 167 -14.98 24.97 -18.26
N LEU A 168 -13.87 25.52 -18.73
CA LEU A 168 -13.27 26.74 -18.19
C LEU A 168 -13.57 27.93 -19.10
N GLY A 169 -14.06 29.02 -18.51
CA GLY A 169 -14.20 30.32 -19.15
C GLY A 169 -12.84 30.99 -19.42
N MET A 170 -12.83 32.01 -20.28
CA MET A 170 -11.58 32.71 -20.62
C MET A 170 -10.94 33.43 -19.42
N LEU A 171 -11.74 33.96 -18.50
CA LEU A 171 -11.23 34.61 -17.29
C LEU A 171 -10.58 33.59 -16.35
N GLU A 172 -11.21 32.44 -16.13
CA GLU A 172 -10.68 31.36 -15.28
C GLU A 172 -9.35 30.82 -15.84
N LYS A 173 -9.31 30.58 -17.16
CA LYS A 173 -8.08 30.19 -17.86
C LYS A 173 -6.97 31.22 -17.67
N ARG A 174 -7.28 32.51 -17.69
CA ARG A 174 -6.31 33.60 -17.48
C ARG A 174 -5.80 33.67 -16.05
N VAL A 175 -6.63 33.38 -15.05
CA VAL A 175 -6.22 33.37 -13.64
C VAL A 175 -5.33 32.16 -13.33
N MET A 176 -5.60 31.01 -13.94
CA MET A 176 -4.80 29.78 -13.77
C MET A 176 -3.41 29.83 -14.41
N MET A 177 -3.19 30.66 -15.42
CA MET A 177 -1.97 30.66 -16.26
C MET A 177 -1.06 31.83 -15.98
#